data_AF-A0A238WQS4-F1
#
_entry.id   AF-A0A238WQS4-F1
#
_cell.length_a   1.000
_cell.length_b   1.000
_cell.length_c   1.000
_cell.angle_alpha   90.00
_cell.angle_beta   90.00
_cell.angle_gamma   90.00
#
_symmetry.space_group_name_H-M   'P 1'
#
loop_
_entity.id
_entity.type
_entity.pdbx_description
1 polymer ?
#
loop_
_entity_poly.entity_id
_entity_poly.type
_entity_poly.pdbx_seq_one_letter_code
_entity_poly.pdbx_strand_id
1 'polypeptide(L)'
;MDLTALYGTDKPPRQGQVLRAGAATATLEAGQLRHVRVGGVEAIRAVSFLVRDRDWGTVDPVITGLALDGGRVAYGARYDMGAGRLDVQVALTLTPDGLIAEAVATAHGTVETNRAGFTVLHPIEGVAGAPVRVGHPGGVEDASFPALIEPWQPFQDITSLTHQAGGLRIECRVEGDVFEMEDQRQWGDASFKTYNRPLALPWPYAIGDGEELRQAVRIAWTPAESADPVAPIRAEAPGAAFPETALVLTPADARRAAANPDHLRRIGAQRVLCHLDIAAGHGLSELGGFAALQAALPDLAYDLELIAACPPKGDLEAEFAGYAADMALSGLGVASVMVCPSVDRQSTPPGSEWPPCPPAEAIHAAARAAFPGVTLGGGVASFFPELNRKRPPADAWDFITHGLCPIVHAADDQSVMETLEAAPHILASARAIVGGRDYRLGPSTIAMRQNPYGSRPIPNPDRGRVCMADDDPRQDGAFAAAWTLGLAASIAPAGITVWTPAALYGPRGLIRDDGSLRPVAAVVQALAAQAGRPVRRAAIADGRADLVFDDAALTANLTPDGPHPFGWQSRPPSPMA
;
A
#
# COMPACT_ATOMS: atom_id res chain seq x y z
N MET A 1 -1.49 7.31 -28.35
CA MET A 1 -1.93 7.47 -26.95
C MET A 1 -0.93 8.39 -26.28
N ASP A 2 -1.38 9.48 -25.67
CA ASP A 2 -0.48 10.42 -24.96
C ASP A 2 -0.11 9.82 -23.59
N LEU A 3 1.10 9.27 -23.49
CA LEU A 3 1.57 8.60 -22.27
C LEU A 3 1.70 9.58 -21.10
N THR A 4 2.14 10.81 -21.35
CA THR A 4 2.27 11.83 -20.31
C THR A 4 0.91 12.22 -19.76
N ALA A 5 -0.12 12.34 -20.61
CA ALA A 5 -1.47 12.62 -20.13
C ALA A 5 -2.05 11.47 -19.27
N LEU A 6 -1.70 10.21 -19.55
CA LEU A 6 -2.21 9.06 -18.81
C LEU A 6 -1.41 8.77 -17.54
N TYR A 7 -0.08 8.79 -17.62
CA TYR A 7 0.82 8.32 -16.58
C TYR A 7 1.73 9.41 -15.99
N GLY A 8 1.66 10.65 -16.51
CA GLY A 8 2.51 11.77 -16.09
C GLY A 8 3.99 11.62 -16.48
N THR A 9 4.30 10.67 -17.35
CA THR A 9 5.64 10.39 -17.87
C THR A 9 5.53 9.80 -19.28
N ASP A 10 6.54 10.04 -20.12
CA ASP A 10 6.65 9.49 -21.47
C ASP A 10 7.24 8.07 -21.50
N LYS A 11 7.75 7.60 -20.35
CA LYS A 11 8.23 6.23 -20.18
C LYS A 11 7.06 5.26 -20.44
N PRO A 12 7.19 4.32 -21.39
CA PRO A 12 6.12 3.38 -21.69
C PRO A 12 5.87 2.43 -20.51
N PRO A 13 4.62 1.92 -20.34
CA PRO A 13 4.36 0.83 -19.41
C PRO A 13 5.16 -0.42 -19.83
N ARG A 14 5.43 -1.30 -18.86
CA ARG A 14 6.08 -2.58 -19.14
C ARG A 14 5.18 -3.40 -20.09
N GLN A 15 5.79 -4.04 -21.09
CA GLN A 15 5.06 -4.87 -22.04
C GLN A 15 5.20 -6.33 -21.62
N GLY A 16 4.05 -7.00 -21.51
CA GLY A 16 3.97 -8.43 -21.23
C GLY A 16 3.70 -9.24 -22.50
N GLN A 17 4.25 -10.46 -22.55
CA GLN A 17 3.95 -11.44 -23.58
C GLN A 17 3.10 -12.57 -23.00
N VAL A 18 1.95 -12.85 -23.62
CA VAL A 18 1.05 -13.92 -23.17
C VAL A 18 1.56 -15.29 -23.64
N LEU A 19 1.80 -16.17 -22.67
CA LEU A 19 2.05 -17.59 -22.85
C LEU A 19 0.74 -18.37 -22.74
N ARG A 20 0.63 -19.48 -23.47
CA ARG A 20 -0.56 -20.35 -23.46
C ARG A 20 -0.15 -21.82 -23.49
N ALA A 21 -0.83 -22.62 -22.68
CA ALA A 21 -0.76 -24.08 -22.74
C ALA A 21 -2.15 -24.65 -22.40
N GLY A 22 -2.88 -25.18 -23.39
CA GLY A 22 -4.28 -25.55 -23.20
C GLY A 22 -5.13 -24.38 -22.72
N ALA A 23 -5.84 -24.56 -21.60
CA ALA A 23 -6.64 -23.50 -20.95
C ALA A 23 -5.82 -22.58 -20.03
N ALA A 24 -4.54 -22.90 -19.79
CA ALA A 24 -3.67 -22.10 -18.96
C ALA A 24 -3.05 -20.95 -19.75
N THR A 25 -3.00 -19.77 -19.13
CA THR A 25 -2.37 -18.56 -19.68
C THR A 25 -1.54 -17.87 -18.62
N ALA A 26 -0.42 -17.27 -18.99
CA ALA A 26 0.37 -16.43 -18.10
C ALA A 26 0.99 -15.27 -18.89
N THR A 27 1.24 -14.15 -18.25
CA THR A 27 1.93 -13.01 -18.88
C THR A 27 3.39 -13.00 -18.43
N LEU A 28 4.32 -13.17 -19.37
CA LEU A 28 5.75 -12.97 -19.12
C LEU A 28 6.07 -11.47 -19.24
N GLU A 29 6.57 -10.87 -18.17
CA GLU A 29 6.97 -9.46 -18.14
C GLU A 29 8.25 -9.31 -17.31
N ALA A 30 9.30 -8.69 -17.84
CA ALA A 30 10.55 -8.44 -17.10
C ALA A 30 11.10 -9.69 -16.37
N GLY A 31 10.99 -10.87 -16.98
CA GLY A 31 11.48 -12.15 -16.44
C GLY A 31 10.54 -12.85 -15.45
N GLN A 32 9.47 -12.20 -14.98
CA GLN A 32 8.48 -12.84 -14.11
C GLN A 32 7.25 -13.30 -14.90
N LEU A 33 6.58 -14.34 -14.40
CA LEU A 33 5.24 -14.72 -14.86
C LEU A 33 4.22 -14.05 -13.96
N ARG A 34 3.21 -13.42 -14.56
CA ARG A 34 2.09 -12.78 -13.88
C ARG A 34 0.77 -13.38 -14.35
N HIS A 35 -0.20 -13.35 -13.44
CA HIS A 35 -1.59 -13.78 -13.64
C HIS A 35 -1.70 -15.12 -14.35
N VAL A 36 -1.13 -16.15 -13.74
CA VAL A 36 -1.30 -17.53 -14.22
C VAL A 36 -2.77 -17.87 -14.02
N ARG A 37 -3.51 -17.91 -15.13
CA ARG A 37 -4.95 -18.17 -15.18
C ARG A 37 -5.24 -19.51 -15.83
N VAL A 38 -6.27 -20.20 -15.35
CA VAL A 38 -6.77 -21.44 -15.94
C VAL A 38 -8.26 -21.27 -16.18
N GLY A 39 -8.69 -21.25 -17.44
CA GLY A 39 -10.10 -21.04 -17.78
C GLY A 39 -10.68 -19.70 -17.29
N GLY A 40 -9.83 -18.68 -17.12
CA GLY A 40 -10.22 -17.34 -16.64
C GLY A 40 -10.03 -17.13 -15.13
N VAL A 41 -9.89 -18.20 -14.35
CA VAL A 41 -9.63 -18.14 -12.91
C VAL A 41 -8.15 -17.87 -12.68
N GLU A 42 -7.82 -16.87 -11.87
CA GLU A 42 -6.45 -16.64 -11.44
C GLU A 42 -6.02 -17.67 -10.41
N ALA A 43 -5.07 -18.52 -10.77
CA ALA A 43 -4.50 -19.53 -9.90
C ALA A 43 -3.33 -18.96 -9.10
N ILE A 44 -2.43 -18.22 -9.77
CA ILE A 44 -1.23 -17.62 -9.16
C ILE A 44 -1.07 -16.22 -9.70
N ARG A 45 -0.91 -15.24 -8.81
CA ARG A 45 -0.73 -13.82 -9.15
C ARG A 45 0.62 -13.58 -9.81
N ALA A 46 1.70 -14.15 -9.28
CA ALA A 46 3.01 -14.07 -9.91
C ALA A 46 4.00 -15.16 -9.45
N VAL A 47 4.97 -15.47 -10.29
CA VAL A 47 6.20 -16.21 -9.94
C VAL A 47 7.39 -15.44 -10.46
N SER A 48 8.33 -15.11 -9.58
CA SER A 48 9.49 -14.28 -9.91
C SER A 48 10.72 -14.68 -9.10
N PHE A 49 11.89 -14.63 -9.72
CA PHE A 49 13.17 -14.69 -9.01
C PHE A 49 13.59 -13.26 -8.68
N LEU A 50 13.70 -12.91 -7.40
CA LEU A 50 13.97 -11.55 -6.96
C LEU A 50 15.31 -11.46 -6.21
N VAL A 51 16.00 -10.34 -6.40
CA VAL A 51 17.18 -9.96 -5.62
C VAL A 51 16.91 -8.63 -4.92
N ARG A 52 17.19 -8.57 -3.62
CA ARG A 52 17.04 -7.38 -2.77
C ARG A 52 18.38 -6.90 -2.24
N ASP A 53 18.67 -5.62 -2.37
CA ASP A 53 19.85 -5.00 -1.77
C ASP A 53 19.71 -4.84 -0.25
N ARG A 54 20.73 -4.24 0.38
CA ARG A 54 20.79 -4.02 1.83
C ARG A 54 19.68 -3.12 2.39
N ASP A 55 19.13 -2.23 1.55
CA ASP A 55 18.08 -1.27 1.91
C ASP A 55 16.70 -1.76 1.47
N TRP A 56 16.57 -3.07 1.18
CA TRP A 56 15.36 -3.71 0.67
C TRP A 56 14.90 -3.21 -0.71
N GLY A 57 15.75 -2.50 -1.46
CA GLY A 57 15.51 -2.16 -2.86
C GLY A 57 15.46 -3.40 -3.74
N THR A 58 14.48 -3.50 -4.66
CA THR A 58 14.49 -4.54 -5.70
C THR A 58 15.52 -4.17 -6.75
N VAL A 59 16.47 -5.06 -7.01
CA VAL A 59 17.47 -4.86 -8.06
C VAL A 59 16.87 -5.34 -9.38
N ASP A 60 16.70 -4.44 -10.34
CA ASP A 60 16.24 -4.79 -11.69
C ASP A 60 17.36 -5.55 -12.44
N PRO A 61 17.07 -6.74 -12.99
CA PRO A 61 18.07 -7.50 -13.72
C PRO A 61 18.27 -7.01 -15.16
N VAL A 62 19.48 -7.21 -15.68
CA VAL A 62 19.72 -7.22 -17.13
C VAL A 62 19.40 -8.60 -17.68
N ILE A 63 18.29 -8.73 -18.41
CA ILE A 63 17.86 -9.98 -19.03
C ILE A 63 18.58 -10.18 -20.37
N THR A 64 19.09 -11.39 -20.61
CA THR A 64 19.84 -11.80 -21.80
C THR A 64 19.36 -13.17 -22.29
N GLY A 65 19.48 -13.41 -23.60
CA GLY A 65 19.20 -14.74 -24.17
C GLY A 65 17.77 -15.24 -23.99
N LEU A 66 16.76 -14.35 -23.92
CA LEU A 66 15.37 -14.73 -23.78
C LEU A 66 14.90 -15.58 -24.98
N ALA A 67 14.56 -16.84 -24.71
CA ALA A 67 14.05 -17.80 -25.67
C ALA A 67 12.66 -18.29 -25.25
N LEU A 68 11.78 -18.44 -26.24
CA LEU A 68 10.37 -18.82 -26.06
C LEU A 68 10.02 -19.94 -27.03
N ASP A 69 9.54 -21.07 -26.50
CA ASP A 69 9.12 -22.22 -27.30
C ASP A 69 7.95 -22.96 -26.65
N GLY A 70 6.75 -22.88 -27.24
CA GLY A 70 5.61 -23.73 -26.87
C GLY A 70 5.25 -23.74 -25.38
N GLY A 71 5.29 -22.59 -24.71
CA GLY A 71 5.03 -22.46 -23.25
C GLY A 71 6.28 -22.57 -22.37
N ARG A 72 7.45 -22.85 -22.96
CA ARG A 72 8.76 -22.80 -22.29
C ARG A 72 9.40 -21.44 -22.48
N VAL A 73 10.03 -20.95 -21.42
CA VAL A 73 10.82 -19.71 -21.38
C VAL A 73 12.18 -20.05 -20.80
N ALA A 74 13.26 -19.57 -21.40
CA ALA A 74 14.59 -19.63 -20.82
C ALA A 74 15.30 -18.29 -21.00
N TYR A 75 16.00 -17.82 -19.98
CA TYR A 75 16.80 -16.60 -20.06
C TYR A 75 17.90 -16.56 -18.99
N GLY A 76 18.93 -15.75 -19.24
CA GLY A 76 19.89 -15.32 -18.23
C GLY A 76 19.50 -13.96 -17.65
N ALA A 77 19.64 -13.77 -16.35
CA ALA A 77 19.45 -12.49 -15.67
C ALA A 77 20.69 -12.13 -14.86
N ARG A 78 21.21 -10.93 -15.06
CA ARG A 78 22.33 -10.38 -14.29
C ARG A 78 21.83 -9.34 -13.30
N TYR A 79 22.21 -9.50 -12.03
CA TYR A 79 21.97 -8.53 -10.97
C TYR A 79 23.31 -7.94 -10.51
N ASP A 80 23.49 -6.64 -10.71
CA ASP A 80 24.69 -5.93 -10.27
C ASP A 80 24.49 -5.44 -8.82
N MET A 81 25.36 -5.89 -7.90
CA MET A 81 25.24 -5.70 -6.45
C MET A 81 26.40 -4.87 -5.89
N GLY A 82 26.91 -3.93 -6.69
CA GLY A 82 28.05 -3.10 -6.35
C GLY A 82 29.37 -3.86 -6.42
N ALA A 83 29.82 -4.42 -5.28
CA ALA A 83 31.12 -5.10 -5.16
C ALA A 83 31.14 -6.51 -5.78
N GLY A 84 29.98 -7.06 -6.10
CA GLY A 84 29.80 -8.34 -6.79
C GLY A 84 28.60 -8.32 -7.72
N ARG A 85 28.33 -9.44 -8.39
CA ARG A 85 27.12 -9.64 -9.19
C ARG A 85 26.59 -11.06 -9.05
N LEU A 86 25.30 -11.24 -9.31
CA LEU A 86 24.65 -12.55 -9.39
C LEU A 86 24.20 -12.79 -10.83
N ASP A 87 24.74 -13.82 -11.48
CA ASP A 87 24.30 -14.26 -12.80
C ASP A 87 23.35 -15.48 -12.62
N VAL A 88 22.12 -15.37 -13.09
CA VAL A 88 21.03 -16.33 -12.85
C VAL A 88 20.54 -16.90 -14.17
N GLN A 89 20.53 -18.22 -14.31
CA GLN A 89 19.85 -18.92 -15.40
C GLN A 89 18.46 -19.34 -14.95
N VAL A 90 17.43 -18.90 -15.66
CA VAL A 90 16.04 -19.21 -15.33
C VAL A 90 15.39 -20.00 -16.46
N ALA A 91 14.67 -21.06 -16.09
CA ALA A 91 13.83 -21.85 -16.98
C ALA A 91 12.41 -21.92 -16.42
N LEU A 92 11.42 -21.60 -17.25
CA LEU A 92 9.99 -21.62 -16.92
C LEU A 92 9.28 -22.52 -17.93
N THR A 93 8.39 -23.40 -17.46
CA THR A 93 7.60 -24.28 -18.32
C THR A 93 6.15 -24.23 -17.90
N LEU A 94 5.31 -23.62 -18.72
CA LEU A 94 3.85 -23.65 -18.58
C LEU A 94 3.29 -24.87 -19.33
N THR A 95 2.57 -25.73 -18.62
CA THR A 95 1.83 -26.87 -19.16
C THR A 95 0.32 -26.63 -18.96
N PRO A 96 -0.55 -27.44 -19.59
CA PRO A 96 -2.00 -27.31 -19.37
C PRO A 96 -2.45 -27.51 -17.91
N ASP A 97 -1.66 -28.24 -17.13
CA ASP A 97 -1.94 -28.71 -15.77
C ASP A 97 -0.97 -28.16 -14.69
N GLY A 98 0.01 -27.36 -15.09
CA GLY A 98 0.98 -26.81 -14.14
C GLY A 98 1.96 -25.78 -14.68
N LEU A 99 2.80 -25.30 -13.78
CA LEU A 99 3.93 -24.41 -14.02
C LEU A 99 5.15 -24.93 -13.27
N ILE A 100 6.27 -25.03 -13.96
CA ILE A 100 7.58 -25.32 -13.37
C ILE A 100 8.47 -24.10 -13.57
N ALA A 101 9.07 -23.58 -12.49
CA ALA A 101 10.07 -22.53 -12.53
C ALA A 101 11.34 -23.03 -11.84
N GLU A 102 12.48 -22.93 -12.51
CA GLU A 102 13.78 -23.40 -12.04
C GLU A 102 14.81 -22.29 -12.24
N ALA A 103 15.68 -22.11 -11.25
CA ALA A 103 16.74 -21.12 -11.30
C ALA A 103 18.06 -21.67 -10.75
N VAL A 104 19.15 -21.33 -11.42
CA VAL A 104 20.52 -21.55 -10.95
C VAL A 104 21.23 -20.21 -10.95
N ALA A 105 21.58 -19.71 -9.77
CA ALA A 105 22.27 -18.44 -9.58
C ALA A 105 23.72 -18.70 -9.17
N THR A 106 24.68 -18.01 -9.81
CA THR A 106 26.09 -18.07 -9.46
C THR A 106 26.59 -16.67 -9.08
N ALA A 107 27.22 -16.56 -7.92
CA ALA A 107 27.82 -15.31 -7.46
C ALA A 107 29.21 -15.10 -8.06
N HIS A 108 29.51 -13.85 -8.41
CA HIS A 108 30.82 -13.39 -8.85
C HIS A 108 31.28 -12.25 -7.94
N GLY A 109 32.34 -12.50 -7.17
CA GLY A 109 32.68 -11.71 -5.99
C GLY A 109 31.74 -12.00 -4.82
N THR A 110 31.93 -11.27 -3.71
CA THR A 110 31.02 -11.36 -2.57
C THR A 110 29.78 -10.52 -2.83
N VAL A 111 28.60 -11.16 -2.80
CA VAL A 111 27.30 -10.48 -2.98
C VAL A 111 26.62 -10.34 -1.62
N GLU A 112 26.44 -9.10 -1.15
CA GLU A 112 25.60 -8.81 0.02
C GLU A 112 24.15 -8.60 -0.41
N THR A 113 23.20 -9.31 0.22
CA THR A 113 21.79 -9.25 -0.15
C THR A 113 20.87 -9.51 1.05
N ASN A 114 19.66 -8.95 1.03
CA ASN A 114 18.59 -9.31 1.97
C ASN A 114 17.76 -10.51 1.46
N ARG A 115 17.78 -10.76 0.15
CA ARG A 115 17.04 -11.87 -0.49
C ARG A 115 17.58 -12.12 -1.89
N ALA A 116 17.87 -13.38 -2.20
CA ALA A 116 18.06 -13.87 -3.56
C ALA A 116 17.30 -15.19 -3.72
N GLY A 117 16.24 -15.20 -4.52
CA GLY A 117 15.48 -16.42 -4.76
C GLY A 117 14.05 -16.22 -5.28
N PHE A 118 13.35 -17.34 -5.46
CA PHE A 118 11.98 -17.34 -5.93
C PHE A 118 11.00 -16.77 -4.91
N THR A 119 10.00 -16.07 -5.44
CA THR A 119 8.80 -15.68 -4.73
C THR A 119 7.58 -16.09 -5.52
N VAL A 120 6.54 -16.53 -4.82
CA VAL A 120 5.25 -16.92 -5.38
C VAL A 120 4.18 -16.05 -4.74
N LEU A 121 3.45 -15.30 -5.56
CA LEU A 121 2.32 -14.48 -5.15
C LEU A 121 1.03 -15.25 -5.40
N HIS A 122 0.28 -15.53 -4.35
CA HIS A 122 -1.05 -16.13 -4.41
C HIS A 122 -2.09 -14.99 -4.45
N PRO A 123 -3.14 -15.07 -5.30
CA PRO A 123 -4.18 -14.05 -5.35
C PRO A 123 -4.90 -13.92 -4.00
N ILE A 124 -5.62 -12.82 -3.76
CA ILE A 124 -6.42 -12.64 -2.54
C ILE A 124 -7.82 -13.21 -2.76
N GLU A 125 -8.45 -12.87 -3.89
CA GLU A 125 -9.80 -13.30 -4.21
C GLU A 125 -9.87 -14.84 -4.29
N GLY A 126 -10.77 -15.42 -3.49
CA GLY A 126 -10.91 -16.87 -3.35
C GLY A 126 -9.87 -17.55 -2.46
N VAL A 127 -8.84 -16.85 -1.97
CA VAL A 127 -7.78 -17.40 -1.12
C VAL A 127 -7.85 -16.88 0.32
N ALA A 128 -8.11 -15.60 0.53
CA ALA A 128 -8.21 -15.05 1.89
C ALA A 128 -9.33 -15.72 2.69
N GLY A 129 -8.98 -16.32 3.84
CA GLY A 129 -9.90 -17.12 4.66
C GLY A 129 -10.11 -18.56 4.17
N ALA A 130 -9.52 -18.95 3.03
CA ALA A 130 -9.69 -20.28 2.47
C ALA A 130 -8.86 -21.33 3.23
N PRO A 131 -9.33 -22.59 3.29
CA PRO A 131 -8.55 -23.68 3.85
C PRO A 131 -7.28 -23.91 3.04
N VAL A 132 -6.18 -24.22 3.73
CA VAL A 132 -4.89 -24.54 3.12
C VAL A 132 -4.24 -25.70 3.86
N ARG A 133 -3.65 -26.61 3.11
CA ARG A 133 -2.74 -27.63 3.65
C ARG A 133 -1.31 -27.18 3.42
N VAL A 134 -0.56 -26.94 4.49
CA VAL A 134 0.84 -26.54 4.47
C VAL A 134 1.70 -27.79 4.66
N GLY A 135 2.66 -28.01 3.77
CA GLY A 135 3.69 -29.02 3.96
C GLY A 135 4.90 -28.41 4.64
N HIS A 136 5.50 -29.19 5.52
CA HIS A 136 6.73 -28.88 6.25
C HIS A 136 7.75 -30.02 6.07
N PRO A 137 9.04 -29.83 6.40
CA PRO A 137 10.03 -30.92 6.34
C PRO A 137 9.65 -32.16 7.17
N GLY A 138 8.87 -31.98 8.25
CA GLY A 138 8.49 -33.04 9.18
C GLY A 138 7.04 -33.53 9.08
N GLY A 139 6.21 -32.98 8.21
CA GLY A 139 4.79 -33.33 8.16
C GLY A 139 3.93 -32.36 7.36
N VAL A 140 2.62 -32.41 7.61
CA VAL A 140 1.63 -31.52 7.00
C VAL A 140 0.74 -30.91 8.09
N GLU A 141 0.33 -29.67 7.87
CA GLU A 141 -0.58 -28.90 8.71
C GLU A 141 -1.84 -28.54 7.90
N ASP A 142 -3.03 -28.81 8.43
CA ASP A 142 -4.27 -28.28 7.88
C ASP A 142 -4.61 -26.96 8.61
N ALA A 143 -4.66 -25.86 7.87
CA ALA A 143 -4.83 -24.51 8.37
C ALA A 143 -5.80 -23.71 7.48
N SER A 144 -5.82 -22.38 7.64
CA SER A 144 -6.55 -21.47 6.75
C SER A 144 -5.71 -20.23 6.50
N PHE A 145 -5.79 -19.69 5.28
CA PHE A 145 -5.23 -18.37 4.99
C PHE A 145 -5.88 -17.33 5.91
N PRO A 146 -5.13 -16.33 6.38
CA PRO A 146 -5.69 -15.28 7.22
C PRO A 146 -6.87 -14.57 6.54
N ALA A 147 -8.01 -14.57 7.23
CA ALA A 147 -9.20 -13.83 6.87
C ALA A 147 -8.94 -12.32 7.00
N LEU A 148 -8.66 -11.89 8.23
CA LEU A 148 -8.07 -10.59 8.54
C LEU A 148 -6.56 -10.65 8.33
N ILE A 149 -5.94 -9.49 8.12
CA ILE A 149 -4.52 -9.41 7.77
C ILE A 149 -3.65 -9.82 8.96
N GLU A 150 -2.81 -10.83 8.75
CA GLU A 150 -1.85 -11.31 9.75
C GLU A 150 -0.64 -10.35 9.82
N PRO A 151 -0.33 -9.76 10.99
CA PRO A 151 0.81 -8.85 11.13
C PRO A 151 2.19 -9.49 10.91
N TRP A 152 2.28 -10.81 11.11
CA TRP A 152 3.51 -11.60 11.07
C TRP A 152 3.47 -12.65 9.95
N GLN A 153 4.35 -13.65 10.00
CA GLN A 153 4.34 -14.74 9.02
C GLN A 153 3.16 -15.69 9.27
N PRO A 154 2.21 -15.86 8.33
CA PRO A 154 1.12 -16.81 8.50
C PRO A 154 1.60 -18.26 8.60
N PHE A 155 2.60 -18.61 7.79
CA PHE A 155 3.17 -19.97 7.71
C PHE A 155 4.69 -19.89 7.60
N GLN A 156 5.39 -20.79 8.27
CA GLN A 156 6.85 -20.92 8.29
C GLN A 156 7.27 -22.33 7.87
N ASP A 157 8.55 -22.52 7.55
CA ASP A 157 9.14 -23.80 7.14
C ASP A 157 8.32 -24.53 6.07
N ILE A 158 7.97 -23.80 5.01
CA ILE A 158 7.07 -24.26 3.95
C ILE A 158 7.85 -25.11 2.94
N THR A 159 7.36 -26.32 2.67
CA THR A 159 7.76 -27.15 1.52
C THR A 159 6.67 -27.22 0.47
N SER A 160 5.41 -27.04 0.86
CA SER A 160 4.29 -26.95 -0.06
C SER A 160 3.08 -26.21 0.52
N LEU A 161 2.23 -25.69 -0.35
CA LEU A 161 0.94 -25.10 -0.02
C LEU A 161 -0.10 -25.65 -0.99
N THR A 162 -1.12 -26.32 -0.46
CA THR A 162 -2.26 -26.75 -1.26
C THR A 162 -3.53 -26.02 -0.85
N HIS A 163 -4.06 -25.21 -1.75
CA HIS A 163 -5.23 -24.37 -1.52
C HIS A 163 -6.20 -24.45 -2.70
N GLN A 164 -7.29 -23.70 -2.62
CA GLN A 164 -8.27 -23.61 -3.70
C GLN A 164 -8.41 -22.17 -4.17
N ALA A 165 -8.57 -21.97 -5.48
CA ALA A 165 -8.93 -20.68 -6.06
C ALA A 165 -9.89 -20.90 -7.22
N GLY A 166 -11.08 -20.28 -7.17
CA GLY A 166 -12.08 -20.32 -8.24
C GLY A 166 -12.41 -21.70 -8.81
N GLY A 167 -12.56 -22.73 -7.96
CA GLY A 167 -12.88 -24.09 -8.39
C GLY A 167 -11.67 -24.93 -8.85
N LEU A 168 -10.46 -24.42 -8.68
CA LEU A 168 -9.20 -25.16 -8.87
C LEU A 168 -8.65 -25.57 -7.50
N ARG A 169 -8.10 -26.77 -7.40
CA ARG A 169 -7.15 -27.18 -6.37
C ARG A 169 -5.75 -26.87 -6.89
N ILE A 170 -5.01 -26.02 -6.18
CA ILE A 170 -3.68 -25.54 -6.54
C ILE A 170 -2.68 -26.03 -5.51
N GLU A 171 -1.69 -26.78 -5.96
CA GLU A 171 -0.58 -27.26 -5.15
C GLU A 171 0.71 -26.57 -5.60
N CYS A 172 1.30 -25.78 -4.71
CA CYS A 172 2.59 -25.13 -4.91
C CYS A 172 3.64 -25.85 -4.06
N ARG A 173 4.71 -26.34 -4.67
CA ARG A 173 5.88 -26.94 -4.00
C ARG A 173 7.09 -26.05 -4.23
N VAL A 174 7.89 -25.86 -3.18
CA VAL A 174 9.08 -25.01 -3.20
C VAL A 174 10.30 -25.81 -2.74
N GLU A 175 11.43 -25.61 -3.42
CA GLU A 175 12.67 -26.36 -3.20
C GLU A 175 13.88 -25.41 -3.25
N GLY A 176 14.94 -25.77 -2.52
CA GLY A 176 16.25 -25.11 -2.61
C GLY A 176 16.55 -24.07 -1.55
N ASP A 177 15.65 -23.82 -0.59
CA ASP A 177 15.87 -23.01 0.61
C ASP A 177 14.70 -23.24 1.60
N VAL A 178 14.74 -22.57 2.75
CA VAL A 178 13.59 -22.45 3.66
C VAL A 178 12.68 -21.32 3.16
N PHE A 179 11.39 -21.63 3.00
CA PHE A 179 10.38 -20.67 2.60
C PHE A 179 9.42 -20.37 3.76
N GLU A 180 8.93 -19.15 3.80
CA GLU A 180 7.85 -18.72 4.71
C GLU A 180 6.89 -17.82 3.94
N MET A 181 5.81 -17.40 4.61
CA MET A 181 4.78 -16.56 4.03
C MET A 181 4.73 -15.16 4.66
N GLU A 182 4.41 -14.18 3.84
CA GLU A 182 4.02 -12.83 4.24
C GLU A 182 2.61 -12.56 3.70
N ASP A 183 1.77 -11.98 4.54
CA ASP A 183 0.50 -11.42 4.11
C ASP A 183 0.73 -10.02 3.52
N GLN A 184 0.94 -9.94 2.20
CA GLN A 184 1.35 -8.67 1.58
C GLN A 184 0.24 -7.61 1.55
N ARG A 185 -1.00 -8.00 1.88
CA ARG A 185 -2.09 -7.06 2.12
C ARG A 185 -1.76 -6.03 3.20
N GLN A 186 -0.85 -6.36 4.13
CA GLN A 186 -0.25 -5.41 5.08
C GLN A 186 0.17 -4.12 4.38
N TRP A 187 0.82 -4.21 3.21
CA TRP A 187 1.36 -3.08 2.44
C TRP A 187 0.44 -2.63 1.29
N GLY A 188 -0.76 -3.21 1.19
CA GLY A 188 -1.69 -2.93 0.10
C GLY A 188 -1.45 -3.74 -1.17
N ASP A 189 -0.51 -4.69 -1.19
CA ASP A 189 -0.36 -5.57 -2.34
C ASP A 189 -1.53 -6.56 -2.43
N ALA A 190 -1.94 -6.86 -3.66
CA ALA A 190 -3.05 -7.76 -3.94
C ALA A 190 -2.65 -9.26 -3.86
N SER A 191 -1.90 -9.67 -2.83
CA SER A 191 -1.44 -11.06 -2.72
C SER A 191 -1.06 -11.53 -1.31
N PHE A 192 -0.98 -12.85 -1.15
CA PHE A 192 -0.10 -13.49 -0.17
C PHE A 192 1.20 -13.87 -0.86
N LYS A 193 2.34 -13.81 -0.16
CA LYS A 193 3.65 -14.11 -0.75
C LYS A 193 4.34 -15.23 -0.02
N THR A 194 4.69 -16.28 -0.74
CA THR A 194 5.68 -17.27 -0.32
C THR A 194 7.06 -16.83 -0.79
N TYR A 195 8.06 -16.79 0.09
CA TYR A 195 9.41 -16.35 -0.23
C TYR A 195 10.49 -17.08 0.59
N ASN A 196 11.72 -17.05 0.09
CA ASN A 196 12.93 -17.35 0.86
C ASN A 196 13.68 -16.03 1.17
N ARG A 197 14.66 -16.00 2.07
CA ARG A 197 14.89 -16.85 3.24
C ARG A 197 14.12 -16.25 4.44
N PRO A 198 13.89 -16.97 5.57
CA PRO A 198 13.14 -16.42 6.69
C PRO A 198 13.64 -15.07 7.20
N LEU A 199 12.72 -14.12 7.46
CA LEU A 199 13.00 -12.75 7.87
C LEU A 199 13.67 -12.65 9.24
N ALA A 200 13.47 -13.66 10.10
CA ALA A 200 14.07 -13.72 11.43
C ALA A 200 15.58 -14.01 11.41
N LEU A 201 16.14 -14.39 10.26
CA LEU A 201 17.57 -14.68 10.15
C LEU A 201 18.36 -13.41 9.83
N PRO A 202 19.66 -13.32 10.19
CA PRO A 202 20.44 -12.11 9.99
C PRO A 202 20.48 -11.64 8.54
N TRP A 203 20.33 -10.33 8.34
CA TRP A 203 20.43 -9.65 7.05
C TRP A 203 21.20 -8.31 7.18
N PRO A 204 21.86 -7.83 6.10
CA PRO A 204 22.13 -8.57 4.87
C PRO A 204 23.03 -9.79 5.14
N TYR A 205 22.93 -10.80 4.27
CA TYR A 205 23.83 -11.96 4.27
C TYR A 205 24.71 -11.94 3.03
N ALA A 206 25.84 -12.66 3.09
CA ALA A 206 26.80 -12.74 2.00
C ALA A 206 26.67 -14.08 1.25
N ILE A 207 26.67 -14.00 -0.09
CA ILE A 207 26.86 -15.15 -0.99
C ILE A 207 28.31 -15.08 -1.48
N GLY A 208 29.06 -16.16 -1.28
CA GLY A 208 30.50 -16.23 -1.59
C GLY A 208 30.79 -16.29 -3.10
N ASP A 209 32.00 -15.86 -3.49
CA ASP A 209 32.43 -15.97 -4.89
C ASP A 209 32.41 -17.43 -5.38
N GLY A 210 31.75 -17.65 -6.52
CA GLY A 210 31.55 -18.99 -7.09
C GLY A 210 30.49 -19.85 -6.39
N GLU A 211 29.87 -19.35 -5.31
CA GLU A 211 28.75 -20.04 -4.66
C GLU A 211 27.54 -20.08 -5.59
N GLU A 212 26.82 -21.20 -5.54
CA GLU A 212 25.69 -21.48 -6.40
C GLU A 212 24.42 -21.71 -5.58
N LEU A 213 23.34 -21.03 -5.96
CA LEU A 213 22.00 -21.23 -5.41
C LEU A 213 21.13 -21.92 -6.45
N ARG A 214 20.49 -23.03 -6.07
CA ARG A 214 19.55 -23.77 -6.93
C ARG A 214 18.19 -23.77 -6.27
N GLN A 215 17.18 -23.32 -6.99
CA GLN A 215 15.80 -23.32 -6.50
C GLN A 215 14.83 -23.76 -7.57
N ALA A 216 13.71 -24.33 -7.12
CA ALA A 216 12.60 -24.69 -7.97
C ALA A 216 11.26 -24.39 -7.31
N VAL A 217 10.29 -23.97 -8.12
CA VAL A 217 8.88 -23.87 -7.77
C VAL A 217 8.09 -24.74 -8.74
N ARG A 218 7.25 -25.64 -8.21
CA ARG A 218 6.37 -26.51 -9.00
C ARG A 218 4.95 -26.28 -8.58
N ILE A 219 4.13 -25.80 -9.51
CA ILE A 219 2.73 -25.49 -9.28
C ILE A 219 1.91 -26.44 -10.14
N ALA A 220 1.00 -27.20 -9.53
CA ALA A 220 0.05 -28.05 -10.23
C ALA A 220 -1.38 -27.58 -9.92
N TRP A 221 -2.26 -27.67 -10.91
CA TRP A 221 -3.68 -27.37 -10.71
C TRP A 221 -4.58 -28.47 -11.29
N THR A 222 -5.64 -28.75 -10.55
CA THR A 222 -6.69 -29.70 -10.97
C THR A 222 -8.06 -29.12 -10.64
N PRO A 223 -9.15 -29.55 -11.30
CA PRO A 223 -10.49 -29.20 -10.87
C PRO A 223 -10.72 -29.62 -9.40
N ALA A 224 -11.32 -28.75 -8.60
CA ALA A 224 -11.72 -29.08 -7.23
C ALA A 224 -13.10 -29.77 -7.21
N GLU A 225 -13.28 -30.78 -6.35
CA GLU A 225 -14.50 -31.62 -6.33
C GLU A 225 -15.73 -30.93 -5.69
N SER A 226 -15.53 -29.85 -4.93
CA SER A 226 -16.51 -28.80 -4.59
C SER A 226 -15.82 -27.88 -3.58
N ALA A 227 -15.99 -26.58 -3.76
CA ALA A 227 -15.51 -25.59 -2.80
C ALA A 227 -16.67 -24.64 -2.54
N ASP A 228 -17.05 -24.47 -1.28
CA ASP A 228 -17.87 -23.32 -0.94
C ASP A 228 -17.02 -22.06 -1.22
N PRO A 229 -17.53 -21.10 -2.00
CA PRO A 229 -16.79 -19.87 -2.24
C PRO A 229 -16.58 -19.14 -0.91
N VAL A 230 -15.33 -18.77 -0.63
CA VAL A 230 -15.01 -17.96 0.54
C VAL A 230 -15.51 -16.55 0.27
N ALA A 231 -16.45 -16.08 1.07
CA ALA A 231 -16.98 -14.73 0.94
C ALA A 231 -15.86 -13.70 1.18
N PRO A 232 -15.73 -12.67 0.32
CA PRO A 232 -14.75 -11.61 0.54
C PRO A 232 -15.06 -10.87 1.83
N ILE A 233 -14.04 -10.62 2.64
CA ILE A 233 -14.18 -9.88 3.89
C ILE A 233 -14.14 -8.39 3.59
N ARG A 234 -15.19 -7.68 3.98
CA ARG A 234 -15.33 -6.24 3.77
C ARG A 234 -15.81 -5.56 5.04
N ALA A 235 -15.27 -4.39 5.34
CA ALA A 235 -15.87 -3.51 6.32
C ALA A 235 -17.14 -2.90 5.71
N GLU A 236 -18.29 -3.15 6.33
CA GLU A 236 -19.56 -2.55 5.94
C GLU A 236 -20.18 -1.84 7.14
N ALA A 237 -20.30 -0.53 7.03
CA ALA A 237 -21.05 0.30 7.96
C ALA A 237 -22.46 0.55 7.38
N PRO A 238 -23.54 0.04 8.02
CA PRO A 238 -24.89 0.29 7.56
C PRO A 238 -25.18 1.79 7.44
N GLY A 239 -25.66 2.23 6.28
CA GLY A 239 -25.97 3.63 6.04
C GLY A 239 -24.74 4.55 6.01
N ALA A 240 -23.56 4.03 5.65
CA ALA A 240 -22.34 4.81 5.55
C ALA A 240 -22.53 6.09 4.72
N ALA A 241 -22.13 7.21 5.32
CA ALA A 241 -21.93 8.46 4.61
C ALA A 241 -20.50 8.51 4.05
N PHE A 242 -20.32 9.21 2.94
CA PHE A 242 -18.99 9.40 2.38
C PHE A 242 -18.15 10.32 3.28
N PRO A 243 -16.87 10.03 3.52
CA PRO A 243 -16.03 10.75 4.47
C PRO A 243 -15.87 12.24 4.11
N GLU A 244 -15.61 13.05 5.14
CA GLU A 244 -15.05 14.38 4.92
C GLU A 244 -13.67 14.28 4.28
N THR A 245 -13.40 15.14 3.30
CA THR A 245 -12.09 15.23 2.65
C THR A 245 -11.18 16.14 3.43
N ALA A 246 -10.02 15.63 3.83
CA ALA A 246 -8.90 16.40 4.36
C ALA A 246 -7.77 16.51 3.32
N LEU A 247 -7.00 17.60 3.36
CA LEU A 247 -5.74 17.70 2.63
C LEU A 247 -4.57 17.86 3.60
N VAL A 248 -3.49 17.11 3.40
CA VAL A 248 -2.29 17.27 4.23
C VAL A 248 -1.46 18.46 3.79
N LEU A 249 -1.00 19.24 4.76
CA LEU A 249 -0.13 20.40 4.54
C LEU A 249 1.08 20.32 5.47
N THR A 250 2.25 20.60 4.90
CA THR A 250 3.42 20.99 5.70
C THR A 250 3.24 22.42 6.23
N PRO A 251 4.05 22.86 7.20
CA PRO A 251 4.02 24.26 7.65
C PRO A 251 4.33 25.26 6.53
N ALA A 252 5.21 24.90 5.59
CA ALA A 252 5.52 25.74 4.43
C ALA A 252 4.31 25.83 3.48
N ASP A 253 3.62 24.72 3.24
CA ASP A 253 2.39 24.69 2.45
C ASP A 253 1.30 25.55 3.06
N ALA A 254 1.16 25.54 4.39
CA ALA A 254 0.18 26.36 5.10
C ALA A 254 0.42 27.86 4.90
N ARG A 255 1.68 28.32 5.00
CA ARG A 255 2.04 29.71 4.71
C ARG A 255 1.72 30.08 3.25
N ARG A 256 2.03 29.20 2.29
CA ARG A 256 1.69 29.40 0.87
C ARG A 256 0.18 29.46 0.65
N ALA A 257 -0.59 28.58 1.29
CA ALA A 257 -2.04 28.53 1.19
C ALA A 257 -2.72 29.73 1.86
N ALA A 258 -2.18 30.25 2.97
CA ALA A 258 -2.68 31.46 3.62
C ALA A 258 -2.57 32.68 2.69
N ALA A 259 -1.50 32.76 1.90
CA ALA A 259 -1.32 33.80 0.88
C ALA A 259 -2.17 33.56 -0.39
N ASN A 260 -2.67 32.34 -0.60
CA ASN A 260 -3.43 31.95 -1.79
C ASN A 260 -4.67 31.10 -1.40
N PRO A 261 -5.61 31.64 -0.60
CA PRO A 261 -6.70 30.86 0.00
C PRO A 261 -7.64 30.23 -1.04
N ASP A 262 -7.70 30.82 -2.24
CA ASP A 262 -8.50 30.29 -3.36
C ASP A 262 -8.03 28.91 -3.82
N HIS A 263 -6.76 28.54 -3.57
CA HIS A 263 -6.27 27.19 -3.85
C HIS A 263 -7.05 26.11 -3.09
N LEU A 264 -7.31 26.31 -1.79
CA LEU A 264 -8.11 25.37 -1.00
C LEU A 264 -9.60 25.48 -1.32
N ARG A 265 -10.13 26.70 -1.49
CA ARG A 265 -11.55 26.91 -1.86
C ARG A 265 -11.91 26.21 -3.17
N ARG A 266 -11.00 26.23 -4.15
CA ARG A 266 -11.19 25.53 -5.43
C ARG A 266 -11.29 24.02 -5.27
N ILE A 267 -10.63 23.41 -4.28
CA ILE A 267 -10.74 21.97 -4.05
C ILE A 267 -12.01 21.63 -3.27
N GLY A 268 -12.42 22.49 -2.33
CA GLY A 268 -13.63 22.27 -1.54
C GLY A 268 -13.49 21.19 -0.47
N ALA A 269 -12.26 20.93 -0.01
CA ALA A 269 -12.00 20.06 1.14
C ALA A 269 -12.65 20.65 2.41
N GLN A 270 -13.19 19.79 3.28
CA GLN A 270 -13.80 20.22 4.55
C GLN A 270 -12.74 20.47 5.63
N ARG A 271 -11.59 19.80 5.52
CA ARG A 271 -10.58 19.76 6.56
C ARG A 271 -9.18 19.96 6.00
N VAL A 272 -8.27 20.39 6.85
CA VAL A 272 -6.83 20.35 6.61
C VAL A 272 -6.13 19.56 7.71
N LEU A 273 -5.22 18.69 7.30
CA LEU A 273 -4.35 17.94 8.19
C LEU A 273 -3.00 18.67 8.29
N CYS A 274 -2.82 19.40 9.39
CA CYS A 274 -1.63 20.16 9.74
C CYS A 274 -0.55 19.21 10.27
N HIS A 275 0.49 18.95 9.47
CA HIS A 275 1.58 18.08 9.90
C HIS A 275 2.64 18.84 10.71
N LEU A 276 2.82 18.43 11.97
CA LEU A 276 3.85 18.96 12.87
C LEU A 276 4.80 17.84 13.30
N ASP A 277 6.08 17.94 12.93
CA ASP A 277 7.10 16.95 13.26
C ASP A 277 8.18 17.55 14.15
N ILE A 278 8.19 17.13 15.41
CA ILE A 278 9.14 17.61 16.42
C ILE A 278 10.56 17.17 16.05
N ALA A 279 10.74 16.00 15.44
CA ALA A 279 12.06 15.55 14.99
C ALA A 279 12.59 16.36 13.79
N ALA A 280 11.71 17.02 13.03
CA ALA A 280 12.08 17.97 11.99
C ALA A 280 12.35 19.39 12.54
N GLY A 281 12.28 19.58 13.86
CA GLY A 281 12.48 20.88 14.51
C GLY A 281 11.28 21.83 14.42
N HIS A 282 10.10 21.32 14.07
CA HIS A 282 8.88 22.14 14.03
C HIS A 282 8.42 22.50 15.45
N GLY A 283 7.87 23.70 15.62
CA GLY A 283 7.27 24.14 16.89
C GLY A 283 6.34 25.34 16.72
N LEU A 284 6.40 26.29 17.65
CA LEU A 284 5.57 27.50 17.67
C LEU A 284 5.52 28.26 16.34
N SER A 285 6.64 28.41 15.62
CA SER A 285 6.67 29.14 14.34
C SER A 285 5.88 28.45 13.23
N GLU A 286 5.93 27.11 13.20
CA GLU A 286 5.21 26.28 12.24
C GLU A 286 3.71 26.26 12.57
N LEU A 287 3.37 26.17 13.86
CA LEU A 287 1.99 26.34 14.35
C LEU A 287 1.41 27.71 13.97
N GLY A 288 2.20 28.78 14.05
CA GLY A 288 1.80 30.10 13.58
C GLY A 288 1.48 30.16 12.08
N GLY A 289 2.15 29.33 11.26
CA GLY A 289 1.82 29.17 9.83
C GLY A 289 0.45 28.55 9.62
N PHE A 290 0.09 27.54 10.41
CA PHE A 290 -1.25 26.95 10.40
C PHE A 290 -2.32 27.91 10.94
N ALA A 291 -2.01 28.68 12.00
CA ALA A 291 -2.93 29.69 12.53
C ALA A 291 -3.21 30.81 11.51
N ALA A 292 -2.19 31.23 10.75
CA ALA A 292 -2.38 32.19 9.66
C ALA A 292 -3.29 31.65 8.55
N LEU A 293 -3.17 30.35 8.23
CA LEU A 293 -4.10 29.69 7.30
C LEU A 293 -5.52 29.68 7.87
N GLN A 294 -5.69 29.34 9.15
CA GLN A 294 -6.99 29.37 9.84
C GLN A 294 -7.63 30.75 9.83
N ALA A 295 -6.86 31.82 10.01
CA ALA A 295 -7.38 33.18 9.90
C ALA A 295 -7.89 33.50 8.47
N ALA A 296 -7.23 32.98 7.44
CA ALA A 296 -7.63 33.18 6.04
C ALA A 296 -8.81 32.29 5.60
N LEU A 297 -8.97 31.13 6.23
CA LEU A 297 -9.97 30.11 5.93
C LEU A 297 -10.57 29.54 7.24
N PRO A 298 -11.39 30.34 7.96
CA PRO A 298 -11.91 29.96 9.27
C PRO A 298 -13.01 28.88 9.22
N ASP A 299 -13.63 28.69 8.06
CA ASP A 299 -14.74 27.73 7.88
C ASP A 299 -14.26 26.27 7.74
N LEU A 300 -12.94 26.05 7.61
CA LEU A 300 -12.35 24.70 7.54
C LEU A 300 -12.10 24.14 8.94
N ALA A 301 -12.21 22.83 9.09
CA ALA A 301 -11.70 22.15 10.27
C ALA A 301 -10.18 21.95 10.15
N TYR A 302 -9.45 22.17 11.25
CA TYR A 302 -8.00 22.00 11.33
C TYR A 302 -7.69 20.82 12.23
N ASP A 303 -7.05 19.79 11.68
CA ASP A 303 -6.59 18.62 12.43
C ASP A 303 -5.07 18.68 12.57
N LEU A 304 -4.56 18.57 13.79
CA LEU A 304 -3.12 18.49 14.02
C LEU A 304 -2.66 17.04 13.97
N GLU A 305 -1.76 16.71 13.06
CA GLU A 305 -0.97 15.46 13.10
C GLU A 305 0.35 15.76 13.82
N LEU A 306 0.40 15.44 15.10
CA LEU A 306 1.55 15.68 15.97
C LEU A 306 2.44 14.42 16.01
N ILE A 307 3.62 14.52 15.38
CA ILE A 307 4.69 13.55 15.59
C ILE A 307 5.47 13.95 16.84
N ALA A 308 5.07 13.40 17.98
CA ALA A 308 5.63 13.71 19.30
C ALA A 308 7.01 13.05 19.48
N ALA A 309 7.89 13.64 20.30
CA ALA A 309 9.21 13.08 20.54
C ALA A 309 9.14 11.78 21.35
N CYS A 310 8.30 11.75 22.39
CA CYS A 310 8.05 10.63 23.30
C CYS A 310 9.34 9.87 23.69
N PRO A 311 10.35 10.52 24.29
CA PRO A 311 11.57 9.81 24.67
C PRO A 311 11.27 8.77 25.76
N PRO A 312 11.91 7.59 25.76
CA PRO A 312 11.55 6.45 26.63
C PRO A 312 11.52 6.72 28.13
N LYS A 313 12.23 7.75 28.59
CA LYS A 313 12.30 8.19 29.99
C LYS A 313 12.01 9.69 30.12
N GLY A 314 11.32 10.25 29.12
CA GLY A 314 10.90 11.64 29.11
C GLY A 314 9.80 11.90 30.13
N ASP A 315 9.71 13.16 30.56
CA ASP A 315 8.54 13.67 31.24
C ASP A 315 7.46 13.97 30.19
N LEU A 316 6.56 13.01 29.97
CA LEU A 316 5.49 13.14 28.99
C LEU A 316 4.51 14.26 29.37
N GLU A 317 4.26 14.50 30.66
CA GLU A 317 3.35 15.57 31.09
C GLU A 317 3.93 16.93 30.70
N ALA A 318 5.22 17.16 30.97
CA ALA A 318 5.90 18.39 30.58
C ALA A 318 6.01 18.54 29.05
N GLU A 319 6.30 17.46 28.33
CA GLU A 319 6.39 17.44 26.86
C GLU A 319 5.06 17.85 26.22
N PHE A 320 3.96 17.18 26.57
CA PHE A 320 2.63 17.48 26.01
C PHE A 320 2.08 18.83 26.47
N ALA A 321 2.33 19.24 27.72
CA ALA A 321 2.00 20.58 28.19
C ALA A 321 2.74 21.67 27.38
N GLY A 322 4.00 21.41 26.99
CA GLY A 322 4.77 22.29 26.10
C GLY A 322 4.11 22.42 24.72
N TYR A 323 3.71 21.32 24.11
CA TYR A 323 3.00 21.35 22.82
C TYR A 323 1.67 22.11 22.90
N ALA A 324 0.90 21.91 23.97
CA ALA A 324 -0.34 22.64 24.19
C ALA A 324 -0.11 24.14 24.42
N ALA A 325 0.95 24.51 25.14
CA ALA A 325 1.34 25.91 25.36
C ALA A 325 1.74 26.58 24.04
N ASP A 326 2.55 25.93 23.20
CA ASP A 326 2.93 26.43 21.88
C ASP A 326 1.70 26.58 20.97
N MET A 327 0.78 25.62 20.98
CA MET A 327 -0.47 25.71 20.22
C MET A 327 -1.31 26.91 20.68
N ALA A 328 -1.48 27.10 21.98
CA ALA A 328 -2.20 28.24 22.54
C ALA A 328 -1.53 29.58 22.18
N LEU A 329 -0.20 29.68 22.28
CA LEU A 329 0.55 30.88 21.90
C LEU A 329 0.46 31.20 20.42
N SER A 330 0.37 30.18 19.56
CA SER A 330 0.19 30.36 18.11
C SER A 330 -1.19 30.90 17.73
N GLY A 331 -2.19 30.70 18.59
CA GLY A 331 -3.59 31.01 18.32
C GLY A 331 -4.32 30.00 17.43
N LEU A 332 -3.69 28.88 17.07
CA LEU A 332 -4.33 27.80 16.30
C LEU A 332 -5.38 27.08 17.15
N GLY A 333 -6.64 27.13 16.71
CA GLY A 333 -7.69 26.24 17.19
C GLY A 333 -7.74 24.96 16.36
N VAL A 334 -7.88 23.80 17.00
CA VAL A 334 -7.93 22.50 16.29
C VAL A 334 -9.22 21.75 16.60
N ALA A 335 -9.75 21.06 15.59
CA ALA A 335 -10.88 20.14 15.73
C ALA A 335 -10.42 18.80 16.32
N SER A 336 -9.20 18.37 16.01
CA SER A 336 -8.59 17.18 16.60
C SER A 336 -7.07 17.22 16.63
N VAL A 337 -6.47 16.40 17.51
CA VAL A 337 -5.03 16.14 17.55
C VAL A 337 -4.81 14.65 17.44
N MET A 338 -4.14 14.21 16.37
CA MET A 338 -3.58 12.87 16.25
C MET A 338 -2.16 12.88 16.83
N VAL A 339 -1.88 11.93 17.72
CA VAL A 339 -0.57 11.78 18.35
C VAL A 339 0.10 10.51 17.82
N CYS A 340 1.28 10.66 17.23
CA CYS A 340 2.14 9.56 16.81
C CYS A 340 3.51 9.73 17.46
N PRO A 341 4.00 8.78 18.28
CA PRO A 341 5.38 8.79 18.73
C PRO A 341 6.34 8.74 17.53
N SER A 342 7.39 9.55 17.53
CA SER A 342 8.33 9.67 16.41
C SER A 342 8.99 8.34 16.03
N VAL A 343 9.27 7.50 17.04
CA VAL A 343 9.84 6.15 16.86
C VAL A 343 8.89 5.17 16.17
N ASP A 344 7.57 5.35 16.30
CA ASP A 344 6.56 4.46 15.72
C ASP A 344 6.30 4.72 14.23
N ARG A 345 7.04 5.67 13.64
CA ARG A 345 7.07 5.92 12.20
C ARG A 345 7.89 4.89 11.43
N GLN A 346 8.72 4.12 12.13
CA GLN A 346 9.59 3.10 11.57
C GLN A 346 8.98 1.72 11.82
N SER A 347 9.12 0.84 10.84
CA SER A 347 8.67 -0.54 10.95
C SER A 347 9.69 -1.36 11.76
N THR A 348 9.19 -2.25 12.62
CA THR A 348 10.01 -3.26 13.30
C THR A 348 9.74 -4.62 12.67
N PRO A 349 10.60 -5.11 11.75
CA PRO A 349 10.38 -6.37 11.07
C PRO A 349 10.63 -7.58 12.01
N PRO A 350 10.17 -8.79 11.63
CA PRO A 350 10.41 -10.00 12.41
C PRO A 350 11.88 -10.18 12.80
N GLY A 351 12.13 -10.57 14.05
CA GLY A 351 13.48 -10.78 14.59
C GLY A 351 14.23 -9.50 14.99
N SER A 352 13.67 -8.30 14.76
CA SER A 352 14.27 -7.04 15.20
C SER A 352 13.86 -6.69 16.64
N GLU A 353 14.75 -6.01 17.36
CA GLU A 353 14.40 -5.40 18.65
C GLU A 353 13.51 -4.18 18.41
N TRP A 354 12.42 -4.08 19.17
CA TRP A 354 11.55 -2.91 19.14
C TRP A 354 12.30 -1.69 19.70
N PRO A 355 12.25 -0.53 19.02
CA PRO A 355 12.83 0.68 19.55
C PRO A 355 12.13 1.04 20.87
N PRO A 356 12.88 1.57 21.86
CA PRO A 356 12.28 1.95 23.12
C PRO A 356 11.28 3.08 22.90
N CYS A 357 10.09 2.94 23.48
CA CYS A 357 9.01 3.91 23.40
C CYS A 357 8.22 3.84 24.73
N PRO A 358 7.76 4.98 25.29
CA PRO A 358 6.87 4.96 26.43
C PRO A 358 5.58 4.15 26.13
N PRO A 359 4.92 3.59 27.16
CA PRO A 359 3.65 2.89 26.98
C PRO A 359 2.58 3.78 26.33
N ALA A 360 1.79 3.21 25.42
CA ALA A 360 0.78 3.95 24.67
C ALA A 360 -0.28 4.59 25.57
N GLU A 361 -0.65 3.94 26.67
CA GLU A 361 -1.59 4.46 27.67
C GLU A 361 -1.05 5.70 28.37
N ALA A 362 0.26 5.75 28.66
CA ALA A 362 0.89 6.90 29.30
C ALA A 362 0.96 8.10 28.34
N ILE A 363 1.28 7.85 27.06
CA ILE A 363 1.28 8.86 26.01
C ILE A 363 -0.12 9.42 25.82
N HIS A 364 -1.14 8.56 25.76
CA HIS A 364 -2.53 8.98 25.66
C HIS A 364 -2.97 9.81 26.87
N ALA A 365 -2.66 9.37 28.09
CA ALA A 365 -3.03 10.08 29.31
C ALA A 365 -2.42 11.49 29.35
N ALA A 366 -1.13 11.62 29.00
CA ALA A 366 -0.46 12.92 28.94
C ALA A 366 -1.06 13.83 27.85
N ALA A 367 -1.31 13.29 26.65
CA ALA A 367 -1.99 14.02 25.59
C ALA A 367 -3.40 14.48 25.99
N ARG A 368 -4.18 13.61 26.65
CA ARG A 368 -5.53 13.93 27.13
C ARG A 368 -5.53 15.02 28.19
N ALA A 369 -4.55 15.02 29.09
CA ALA A 369 -4.37 16.08 30.08
C ALA A 369 -4.02 17.42 29.43
N ALA A 370 -3.16 17.41 28.40
CA ALA A 370 -2.70 18.61 27.71
C ALA A 370 -3.74 19.23 26.75
N PHE A 371 -4.60 18.41 26.15
CA PHE A 371 -5.62 18.83 25.18
C PHE A 371 -7.04 18.52 25.65
N PRO A 372 -7.51 19.14 26.76
CA PRO A 372 -8.83 18.85 27.31
C PRO A 372 -9.94 19.28 26.35
N GLY A 373 -10.93 18.39 26.15
CA GLY A 373 -12.09 18.64 25.29
C GLY A 373 -11.82 18.60 23.78
N VAL A 374 -10.56 18.40 23.35
CA VAL A 374 -10.21 18.18 21.96
C VAL A 374 -10.34 16.70 21.63
N THR A 375 -10.83 16.39 20.42
CA THR A 375 -10.87 15.00 19.93
C THR A 375 -9.43 14.51 19.73
N LEU A 376 -9.07 13.39 20.38
CA LEU A 376 -7.72 12.83 20.30
C LEU A 376 -7.68 11.54 19.50
N GLY A 377 -6.71 11.48 18.59
CA GLY A 377 -6.47 10.33 17.73
C GLY A 377 -5.15 9.64 18.00
N GLY A 378 -5.15 8.33 17.86
CA GLY A 378 -3.94 7.51 17.88
C GLY A 378 -3.73 6.80 16.55
N GLY A 379 -2.89 5.78 16.58
CA GLY A 379 -2.47 5.04 15.39
C GLY A 379 -1.09 5.50 14.93
N VAL A 380 -0.87 5.51 13.62
CA VAL A 380 0.45 5.77 13.02
C VAL A 380 0.34 6.73 11.84
N ALA A 381 1.33 7.61 11.67
CA ALA A 381 1.39 8.51 10.52
C ALA A 381 1.93 7.81 9.25
N SER A 382 2.45 6.59 9.39
CA SER A 382 2.95 5.73 8.33
C SER A 382 1.81 4.96 7.65
N PHE A 383 1.86 3.62 7.64
CA PHE A 383 0.96 2.74 6.90
C PHE A 383 0.35 1.67 7.81
N PHE A 384 -0.58 0.91 7.27
CA PHE A 384 -1.28 -0.16 7.99
C PHE A 384 -0.36 -1.21 8.66
N PRO A 385 0.81 -1.62 8.11
CA PRO A 385 1.66 -2.61 8.76
C PRO A 385 2.09 -2.19 10.16
N GLU A 386 2.45 -0.92 10.36
CA GLU A 386 2.87 -0.41 11.66
C GLU A 386 1.69 -0.40 12.65
N LEU A 387 0.50 0.00 12.20
CA LEU A 387 -0.72 -0.07 13.01
C LEU A 387 -1.04 -1.51 13.43
N ASN A 388 -0.94 -2.46 12.51
CA ASN A 388 -1.32 -3.85 12.75
C ASN A 388 -0.30 -4.58 13.66
N ARG A 389 0.99 -4.23 13.55
CA ARG A 389 2.07 -4.81 14.37
C ARG A 389 2.12 -4.20 15.78
N LYS A 390 1.93 -2.88 15.91
CA LYS A 390 1.92 -2.17 17.19
C LYS A 390 0.54 -1.54 17.43
N ARG A 391 -0.44 -2.38 17.75
CA ARG A 391 -1.84 -1.97 17.92
C ARG A 391 -1.98 -1.01 19.13
N PRO A 392 -2.56 0.18 18.95
CA PRO A 392 -2.82 1.09 20.06
C PRO A 392 -3.95 0.53 20.95
N PRO A 393 -3.99 0.88 22.24
CA PRO A 393 -5.14 0.58 23.09
C PRO A 393 -6.35 1.39 22.57
N ALA A 394 -7.23 0.75 21.81
CA ALA A 394 -8.26 1.46 21.05
C ALA A 394 -9.18 2.31 21.95
N ASP A 395 -9.51 1.82 23.14
CA ASP A 395 -10.36 2.54 24.10
C ASP A 395 -9.75 3.80 24.69
N ALA A 396 -8.44 3.98 24.54
CA ALA A 396 -7.78 5.22 24.91
C ALA A 396 -8.18 6.35 23.93
N TRP A 397 -8.24 6.06 22.64
CA TRP A 397 -8.37 7.08 21.61
C TRP A 397 -9.82 7.34 21.18
N ASP A 398 -10.12 8.57 20.78
CA ASP A 398 -11.43 8.92 20.21
C ASP A 398 -11.53 8.42 18.77
N PHE A 399 -10.40 8.45 18.04
CA PHE A 399 -10.25 7.85 16.72
C PHE A 399 -8.89 7.18 16.53
N ILE A 400 -8.79 6.30 15.54
CA ILE A 400 -7.54 5.71 15.09
C ILE A 400 -7.37 5.98 13.58
N THR A 401 -6.13 6.22 13.16
CA THR A 401 -5.80 6.46 11.76
C THR A 401 -4.50 5.78 11.34
N HIS A 402 -4.38 5.54 10.03
CA HIS A 402 -3.15 5.16 9.35
C HIS A 402 -3.16 5.70 7.91
N GLY A 403 -2.01 5.76 7.25
CA GLY A 403 -1.93 6.06 5.82
C GLY A 403 -1.99 4.82 4.93
N LEU A 404 -1.91 5.04 3.61
CA LEU A 404 -1.83 4.01 2.58
C LEU A 404 -0.90 4.47 1.45
N CYS A 405 -0.08 3.57 0.92
CA CYS A 405 0.79 3.83 -0.23
C CYS A 405 0.89 2.57 -1.09
N PRO A 406 0.55 2.62 -2.40
CA PRO A 406 0.43 1.44 -3.25
C PRO A 406 1.74 1.03 -3.96
N ILE A 407 2.87 1.67 -3.66
CA ILE A 407 4.16 1.44 -4.36
C ILE A 407 5.25 0.84 -3.47
N VAL A 408 4.87 0.04 -2.45
CA VAL A 408 5.87 -0.52 -1.52
C VAL A 408 6.71 -1.61 -2.18
N HIS A 409 6.08 -2.69 -2.65
CA HIS A 409 6.81 -3.82 -3.21
C HIS A 409 6.97 -3.77 -4.73
N ALA A 410 5.97 -3.24 -5.44
CA ALA A 410 5.97 -3.05 -6.88
C ALA A 410 5.38 -1.68 -7.23
N ALA A 411 5.93 -1.03 -8.24
CA ALA A 411 5.49 0.29 -8.69
C ALA A 411 4.99 0.30 -10.14
N ASP A 412 4.99 -0.83 -10.85
CA ASP A 412 4.40 -0.91 -12.18
C ASP A 412 2.90 -0.56 -12.15
N ASP A 413 2.40 -0.07 -13.29
CA ASP A 413 1.06 0.52 -13.39
C ASP A 413 -0.05 -0.48 -13.04
N GLN A 414 0.18 -1.76 -13.34
CA GLN A 414 -0.76 -2.83 -13.03
C GLN A 414 -0.77 -3.17 -11.54
N SER A 415 0.39 -3.40 -10.92
CA SER A 415 0.46 -3.69 -9.48
C SER A 415 -0.16 -2.57 -8.63
N VAL A 416 0.03 -1.30 -9.03
CA VAL A 416 -0.58 -0.17 -8.32
C VAL A 416 -2.10 -0.18 -8.41
N MET A 417 -2.68 -0.47 -9.59
CA MET A 417 -4.14 -0.60 -9.70
C MET A 417 -4.69 -1.81 -8.94
N GLU A 418 -3.95 -2.91 -8.91
CA GLU A 418 -4.32 -4.12 -8.18
C GLU A 418 -4.44 -3.87 -6.66
N THR A 419 -3.73 -2.89 -6.09
CA THR A 419 -3.86 -2.54 -4.66
C THR A 419 -5.29 -2.20 -4.21
N LEU A 420 -6.16 -1.82 -5.15
CA LEU A 420 -7.59 -1.59 -4.89
C LEU A 420 -8.31 -2.87 -4.44
N GLU A 421 -7.82 -4.05 -4.84
CA GLU A 421 -8.29 -5.38 -4.38
C GLU A 421 -7.95 -5.61 -2.89
N ALA A 422 -6.79 -5.12 -2.43
CA ALA A 422 -6.35 -5.28 -1.04
C ALA A 422 -6.99 -4.25 -0.08
N ALA A 423 -7.40 -3.08 -0.59
CA ALA A 423 -7.93 -2.00 0.25
C ALA A 423 -9.11 -2.42 1.14
N PRO A 424 -10.14 -3.17 0.68
CA PRO A 424 -11.22 -3.66 1.55
C PRO A 424 -10.73 -4.55 2.70
N HIS A 425 -9.68 -5.34 2.51
CA HIS A 425 -9.10 -6.19 3.55
C HIS A 425 -8.34 -5.37 4.60
N ILE A 426 -7.63 -4.32 4.17
CA ILE A 426 -7.02 -3.34 5.08
C ILE A 426 -8.10 -2.69 5.94
N LEU A 427 -9.16 -2.18 5.31
CA LEU A 427 -10.24 -1.49 6.01
C LEU A 427 -10.97 -2.40 7.00
N ALA A 428 -11.20 -3.67 6.65
CA ALA A 428 -11.80 -4.66 7.54
C ALA A 428 -10.89 -5.00 8.73
N SER A 429 -9.60 -5.20 8.48
CA SER A 429 -8.62 -5.52 9.53
C SER A 429 -8.39 -4.33 10.46
N ALA A 430 -8.30 -3.12 9.90
CA ALA A 430 -8.25 -1.89 10.66
C ALA A 430 -9.52 -1.71 11.50
N ARG A 431 -10.72 -1.89 10.94
CA ARG A 431 -11.96 -1.83 11.72
C ARG A 431 -11.96 -2.83 12.89
N ALA A 432 -11.43 -4.03 12.72
CA ALA A 432 -11.28 -5.00 13.80
C ALA A 432 -10.31 -4.53 14.91
N ILE A 433 -9.28 -3.76 14.56
CA ILE A 433 -8.34 -3.13 15.52
C ILE A 433 -8.98 -1.91 16.21
N VAL A 434 -9.66 -1.06 15.43
CA VAL A 434 -10.28 0.19 15.93
C VAL A 434 -11.50 -0.09 16.81
N GLY A 435 -12.20 -1.20 16.58
CA GLY A 435 -13.43 -1.53 17.28
C GLY A 435 -14.52 -0.47 17.02
N GLY A 436 -15.22 -0.08 18.08
CA GLY A 436 -16.32 0.89 18.03
C GLY A 436 -15.90 2.36 17.96
N ARG A 437 -14.59 2.65 17.95
CA ARG A 437 -14.08 4.03 17.86
C ARG A 437 -14.17 4.57 16.44
N ASP A 438 -14.02 5.88 16.32
CA ASP A 438 -13.97 6.53 15.02
C ASP A 438 -12.76 6.03 14.23
N TYR A 439 -12.96 5.73 12.95
CA TYR A 439 -11.91 5.23 12.07
C TYR A 439 -11.71 6.24 10.94
N ARG A 440 -10.50 6.77 10.86
CA ARG A 440 -10.08 7.72 9.82
C ARG A 440 -9.00 7.09 8.96
N LEU A 441 -8.93 7.53 7.71
CA LEU A 441 -7.86 7.15 6.81
C LEU A 441 -7.00 8.38 6.50
N GLY A 442 -5.76 8.37 6.97
CA GLY A 442 -4.79 9.41 6.76
C GLY A 442 -4.30 9.47 5.31
N PRO A 443 -3.15 10.15 5.06
CA PRO A 443 -2.61 10.32 3.71
C PRO A 443 -2.58 9.02 2.90
N SER A 444 -3.32 9.01 1.80
CA SER A 444 -3.49 7.87 0.89
C SER A 444 -3.07 8.24 -0.52
N THR A 445 -1.76 8.29 -0.75
CA THR A 445 -1.16 8.84 -1.98
C THR A 445 -0.35 7.78 -2.72
N ILE A 446 -0.27 7.87 -4.05
CA ILE A 446 0.57 6.97 -4.84
C ILE A 446 2.03 7.09 -4.37
N ALA A 447 2.58 8.30 -4.38
CA ALA A 447 3.92 8.53 -3.89
C ALA A 447 4.02 8.38 -2.36
N MET A 448 5.14 7.83 -1.89
CA MET A 448 5.43 7.53 -0.50
C MET A 448 5.84 8.80 0.26
N ARG A 449 5.08 9.14 1.30
CA ARG A 449 5.38 10.33 2.12
C ARG A 449 6.64 10.16 2.97
N GLN A 450 6.82 9.00 3.58
CA GLN A 450 7.98 8.61 4.36
C GLN A 450 8.22 7.12 4.15
N ASN A 451 9.46 6.66 4.33
CA ASN A 451 9.80 5.25 4.24
C ASN A 451 9.98 4.65 5.65
N PRO A 452 9.05 3.81 6.14
CA PRO A 452 9.19 3.12 7.43
C PRO A 452 10.23 1.98 7.42
N TYR A 453 10.73 1.60 6.25
CA TYR A 453 11.60 0.43 6.07
C TYR A 453 13.06 0.82 5.79
N GLY A 454 13.33 2.12 5.67
CA GLY A 454 14.63 2.64 5.33
C GLY A 454 14.83 4.06 5.84
N SER A 455 16.01 4.62 5.61
CA SER A 455 16.38 5.95 6.14
C SER A 455 15.65 7.11 5.45
N ARG A 456 15.14 6.90 4.23
CA ARG A 456 14.48 7.91 3.40
C ARG A 456 13.68 7.26 2.26
N PRO A 457 12.72 7.98 1.65
CA PRO A 457 12.17 7.61 0.35
C PRO A 457 13.24 7.53 -0.74
N ILE A 458 12.96 6.74 -1.78
CA ILE A 458 13.87 6.53 -2.91
C ILE A 458 13.76 7.72 -3.88
N PRO A 459 14.88 8.34 -4.32
CA PRO A 459 14.82 9.49 -5.22
C PRO A 459 14.35 9.04 -6.60
N ASN A 460 13.53 9.87 -7.25
CA ASN A 460 13.01 9.58 -8.58
C ASN A 460 13.21 10.76 -9.55
N PRO A 461 14.46 11.23 -9.78
CA PRO A 461 14.73 12.41 -10.61
C PRO A 461 14.27 12.22 -12.07
N ASP A 462 14.28 10.97 -12.55
CA ASP A 462 13.87 10.63 -13.91
C ASP A 462 12.37 10.33 -14.02
N ARG A 463 11.58 10.56 -12.97
CA ARG A 463 10.11 10.39 -12.96
C ARG A 463 9.66 9.03 -13.52
N GLY A 464 10.26 7.95 -13.01
CA GLY A 464 9.93 6.56 -13.34
C GLY A 464 8.90 5.92 -12.40
N ARG A 465 8.59 4.64 -12.63
CA ARG A 465 7.82 3.80 -11.71
C ARG A 465 8.79 3.19 -10.70
N VAL A 466 9.02 3.88 -9.59
CA VAL A 466 10.02 3.50 -8.59
C VAL A 466 9.32 3.22 -7.27
N CYS A 467 9.56 2.04 -6.69
CA CYS A 467 9.01 1.68 -5.40
C CYS A 467 9.49 2.65 -4.31
N MET A 468 8.63 2.94 -3.34
CA MET A 468 8.97 3.77 -2.18
C MET A 468 9.50 5.17 -2.52
N ALA A 469 9.18 5.69 -3.71
CA ALA A 469 9.56 7.04 -4.13
C ALA A 469 8.59 8.09 -3.58
N ASP A 470 9.11 9.26 -3.21
CA ASP A 470 8.32 10.39 -2.71
C ASP A 470 7.73 11.29 -3.80
N ASP A 471 8.16 11.11 -5.05
CA ASP A 471 7.65 11.71 -6.27
C ASP A 471 7.34 10.62 -7.30
N ASP A 472 6.05 10.42 -7.61
CA ASP A 472 5.59 9.47 -8.62
C ASP A 472 4.97 10.23 -9.79
N PRO A 473 5.38 9.94 -11.04
CA PRO A 473 4.88 10.66 -12.21
C PRO A 473 3.36 10.60 -12.33
N ARG A 474 2.71 9.53 -11.89
CA ARG A 474 1.28 9.30 -12.12
C ARG A 474 0.40 10.31 -11.42
N GLN A 475 0.90 11.05 -10.43
CA GLN A 475 0.22 12.21 -9.87
C GLN A 475 -0.18 13.24 -10.95
N ASP A 476 0.56 13.28 -12.06
CA ASP A 476 0.34 14.17 -13.20
C ASP A 476 -0.50 13.57 -14.33
N GLY A 477 -0.87 12.31 -14.22
CA GLY A 477 -1.66 11.60 -15.22
C GLY A 477 -3.09 11.33 -14.80
N ALA A 478 -3.92 10.94 -15.76
CA ALA A 478 -5.28 10.41 -15.52
C ALA A 478 -5.27 9.19 -14.58
N PHE A 479 -4.18 8.42 -14.56
CA PHE A 479 -3.97 7.27 -13.68
C PHE A 479 -4.25 7.60 -12.21
N ALA A 480 -3.71 8.70 -11.67
CA ALA A 480 -3.95 9.07 -10.27
C ALA A 480 -5.43 9.36 -10.02
N ALA A 481 -6.13 10.00 -10.96
CA ALA A 481 -7.55 10.27 -10.81
C ALA A 481 -8.39 8.98 -10.77
N ALA A 482 -8.09 8.03 -11.66
CA ALA A 482 -8.75 6.72 -11.69
C ALA A 482 -8.48 5.92 -10.41
N TRP A 483 -7.22 5.83 -9.97
CA TRP A 483 -6.85 5.12 -8.75
C TRP A 483 -7.51 5.74 -7.51
N THR A 484 -7.51 7.08 -7.39
CA THR A 484 -8.18 7.77 -6.29
C THR A 484 -9.69 7.50 -6.26
N LEU A 485 -10.37 7.46 -7.40
CA LEU A 485 -11.80 7.10 -7.42
C LEU A 485 -12.03 5.62 -7.08
N GLY A 486 -11.15 4.72 -7.56
CA GLY A 486 -11.16 3.32 -7.16
C GLY A 486 -11.03 3.17 -5.64
N LEU A 487 -10.05 3.86 -5.05
CA LEU A 487 -9.85 3.81 -3.60
C LEU A 487 -11.05 4.40 -2.85
N ALA A 488 -11.65 5.49 -3.35
CA ALA A 488 -12.87 6.06 -2.78
C ALA A 488 -14.04 5.05 -2.78
N ALA A 489 -14.19 4.26 -3.86
CA ALA A 489 -15.20 3.21 -3.93
C ALA A 489 -14.94 2.09 -2.90
N SER A 490 -13.68 1.73 -2.64
CA SER A 490 -13.33 0.77 -1.58
C SER A 490 -13.54 1.32 -0.17
N ILE A 491 -13.33 2.63 0.04
CA ILE A 491 -13.47 3.31 1.34
C ILE A 491 -14.93 3.55 1.72
N ALA A 492 -15.77 3.91 0.75
CA ALA A 492 -17.14 4.34 0.95
C ALA A 492 -17.99 3.40 1.85
N PRO A 493 -17.94 2.06 1.73
CA PRO A 493 -18.70 1.18 2.61
C PRO A 493 -18.09 1.01 4.01
N ALA A 494 -16.82 1.37 4.24
CA ALA A 494 -16.09 1.02 5.47
C ALA A 494 -16.38 1.92 6.69
N GLY A 495 -17.23 2.95 6.52
CA GLY A 495 -17.56 3.89 7.59
C GLY A 495 -16.36 4.73 8.04
N ILE A 496 -15.47 5.08 7.11
CA ILE A 496 -14.44 6.10 7.34
C ILE A 496 -15.12 7.46 7.48
N THR A 497 -14.75 8.23 8.50
CA THR A 497 -15.35 9.57 8.73
C THR A 497 -14.54 10.70 8.12
N VAL A 498 -13.21 10.55 8.07
CA VAL A 498 -12.28 11.50 7.44
C VAL A 498 -11.29 10.74 6.58
N TRP A 499 -11.10 11.21 5.35
CA TRP A 499 -10.12 10.68 4.42
C TRP A 499 -9.19 11.77 3.88
N THR A 500 -7.89 11.50 3.88
CA THR A 500 -6.86 12.39 3.30
C THR A 500 -6.32 11.84 1.97
N PRO A 501 -6.98 12.09 0.82
CA PRO A 501 -6.55 11.54 -0.48
C PRO A 501 -5.27 12.15 -1.05
N ALA A 502 -4.89 13.36 -0.62
CA ALA A 502 -3.79 14.10 -1.23
C ALA A 502 -3.18 15.15 -0.30
N ALA A 503 -2.00 15.63 -0.67
CA ALA A 503 -1.48 16.90 -0.19
C ALA A 503 -2.08 18.06 -0.99
N LEU A 504 -1.98 19.29 -0.50
CA LEU A 504 -2.37 20.46 -1.31
C LEU A 504 -1.34 20.75 -2.41
N TYR A 505 -0.05 20.78 -2.05
CA TYR A 505 1.08 21.09 -2.94
C TYR A 505 2.13 19.97 -2.96
N GLY A 506 3.18 20.18 -3.75
CA GLY A 506 4.32 19.26 -3.85
C GLY A 506 4.04 18.02 -4.71
N PRO A 507 4.89 16.99 -4.60
CA PRO A 507 4.81 15.78 -5.44
C PRO A 507 3.53 14.96 -5.26
N ARG A 508 2.86 15.08 -4.11
CA ARG A 508 1.56 14.45 -3.79
C ARG A 508 0.40 15.44 -3.86
N GLY A 509 0.67 16.64 -4.37
CA GLY A 509 -0.23 17.78 -4.35
C GLY A 509 -1.33 17.71 -5.40
N LEU A 510 -2.39 18.46 -5.18
CA LEU A 510 -3.43 18.70 -6.19
C LEU A 510 -3.11 19.92 -7.08
N ILE A 511 -2.23 20.79 -6.61
CA ILE A 511 -1.89 22.07 -7.25
C ILE A 511 -0.40 22.11 -7.55
N ARG A 512 -0.07 22.54 -8.77
CA ARG A 512 1.31 22.74 -9.24
C ARG A 512 1.92 24.02 -8.67
N ASP A 513 3.22 24.20 -8.88
CA ASP A 513 3.90 25.42 -8.46
C ASP A 513 3.44 26.68 -9.20
N ASP A 514 2.98 26.53 -10.45
CA ASP A 514 2.35 27.60 -11.22
C ASP A 514 0.87 27.88 -10.86
N GLY A 515 0.30 27.17 -9.88
CA GLY A 515 -1.09 27.33 -9.43
C GLY A 515 -2.14 26.60 -10.27
N SER A 516 -1.72 25.89 -11.33
CA SER A 516 -2.61 25.04 -12.12
C SER A 516 -2.97 23.74 -11.38
N LEU A 517 -4.12 23.16 -11.72
CA LEU A 517 -4.60 21.90 -11.12
C LEU A 517 -3.96 20.70 -11.81
N ARG A 518 -3.62 19.68 -11.02
CA ARG A 518 -3.29 18.34 -11.54
C ARG A 518 -4.59 17.58 -11.89
N PRO A 519 -4.55 16.57 -12.79
CA PRO A 519 -5.76 15.82 -13.18
C PRO A 519 -6.55 15.24 -12.00
N VAL A 520 -5.85 14.76 -10.97
CA VAL A 520 -6.46 14.21 -9.74
C VAL A 520 -7.25 15.26 -8.93
N ALA A 521 -6.98 16.55 -9.09
CA ALA A 521 -7.72 17.59 -8.37
C ALA A 521 -9.22 17.59 -8.69
N ALA A 522 -9.59 17.34 -9.95
CA ALA A 522 -10.99 17.33 -10.37
C ALA A 522 -11.79 16.18 -9.75
N VAL A 523 -11.16 15.01 -9.58
CA VAL A 523 -11.84 13.88 -8.92
C VAL A 523 -11.95 14.12 -7.42
N VAL A 524 -10.92 14.70 -6.78
CA VAL A 524 -10.99 15.05 -5.35
C VAL A 524 -12.04 16.13 -5.08
N GLN A 525 -12.19 17.13 -5.96
CA GLN A 525 -13.29 18.09 -5.90
C GLN A 525 -14.66 17.42 -5.93
N ALA A 526 -14.86 16.50 -6.88
CA ALA A 526 -16.12 15.80 -7.04
C ALA A 526 -16.44 14.93 -5.82
N LEU A 527 -15.43 14.28 -5.22
CA LEU A 527 -15.56 13.46 -4.01
C LEU A 527 -15.80 14.33 -2.76
N ALA A 528 -15.09 15.44 -2.61
CA ALA A 528 -15.27 16.37 -1.49
C ALA A 528 -16.67 16.99 -1.48
N ALA A 529 -17.28 17.21 -2.65
CA ALA A 529 -18.67 17.65 -2.76
C ALA A 529 -19.69 16.60 -2.28
N GLN A 530 -19.28 15.33 -2.09
CA GLN A 530 -20.13 14.26 -1.56
C GLN A 530 -19.93 13.99 -0.06
N ALA A 531 -19.07 14.75 0.62
CA ALA A 531 -18.83 14.58 2.05
C ALA A 531 -20.14 14.60 2.87
N GLY A 532 -20.28 13.65 3.78
CA GLY A 532 -21.47 13.50 4.64
C GLY A 532 -22.70 12.92 3.95
N ARG A 533 -22.64 12.63 2.65
CA ARG A 533 -23.79 12.12 1.89
C ARG A 533 -23.90 10.61 1.96
N PRO A 534 -25.12 10.05 2.07
CA PRO A 534 -25.31 8.59 2.07
C PRO A 534 -24.80 7.95 0.77
N VAL A 535 -23.99 6.91 0.91
CA VAL A 535 -23.54 6.09 -0.22
C VAL A 535 -24.61 5.05 -0.53
N ARG A 536 -25.09 5.01 -1.78
CA ARG A 536 -26.10 4.03 -2.24
C ARG A 536 -25.47 2.78 -2.79
N ARG A 537 -24.36 2.93 -3.53
CA ARG A 537 -23.61 1.81 -4.09
C ARG A 537 -22.15 2.22 -4.25
N ALA A 538 -21.25 1.32 -3.88
CA ALA A 538 -19.83 1.43 -4.18
C ALA A 538 -19.33 0.06 -4.64
N ALA A 539 -18.67 0.00 -5.79
CA ALA A 539 -18.18 -1.26 -6.33
C ALA A 539 -16.98 -1.06 -7.25
N ILE A 540 -16.09 -2.06 -7.27
CA ILE A 540 -15.08 -2.23 -8.31
C ILE A 540 -15.34 -3.58 -8.95
N ALA A 541 -15.50 -3.60 -10.27
CA ALA A 541 -15.68 -4.82 -11.06
C ALA A 541 -15.24 -4.57 -12.50
N ASP A 542 -14.69 -5.60 -13.14
CA ASP A 542 -14.34 -5.58 -14.58
C ASP A 542 -13.50 -4.36 -15.01
N GLY A 543 -12.55 -3.96 -14.17
CA GLY A 543 -11.69 -2.80 -14.44
C GLY A 543 -12.41 -1.46 -14.37
N ARG A 544 -13.54 -1.37 -13.64
CA ARG A 544 -14.32 -0.14 -13.45
C ARG A 544 -14.64 0.08 -11.98
N ALA A 545 -14.52 1.32 -11.53
CA ALA A 545 -15.03 1.77 -10.23
C ALA A 545 -16.35 2.54 -10.41
N ASP A 546 -17.33 2.24 -9.57
CA ASP A 546 -18.62 2.93 -9.49
C ASP A 546 -18.87 3.40 -8.05
N LEU A 547 -19.22 4.67 -7.88
CA LEU A 547 -19.63 5.25 -6.59
C LEU A 547 -20.89 6.10 -6.80
N VAL A 548 -21.99 5.69 -6.18
CA VAL A 548 -23.35 6.22 -6.43
C VAL A 548 -23.95 6.80 -5.16
N PHE A 549 -24.49 8.01 -5.31
CA PHE A 549 -25.23 8.80 -4.34
C PHE A 549 -26.66 9.05 -4.84
N ASP A 550 -27.46 9.79 -4.09
CA ASP A 550 -28.85 10.11 -4.45
C ASP A 550 -29.00 10.98 -5.72
N ASP A 551 -28.03 11.84 -6.02
CA ASP A 551 -28.08 12.79 -7.14
C ASP A 551 -26.80 12.79 -8.00
N ALA A 552 -25.82 11.96 -7.67
CA ALA A 552 -24.55 11.84 -8.38
C ALA A 552 -24.12 10.38 -8.52
N ALA A 553 -23.52 10.06 -9.65
CA ALA A 553 -22.82 8.81 -9.91
C ALA A 553 -21.44 9.13 -10.48
N LEU A 554 -20.40 8.70 -9.78
CA LEU A 554 -19.01 8.82 -10.19
C LEU A 554 -18.54 7.47 -10.72
N THR A 555 -17.97 7.45 -11.91
CA THR A 555 -17.46 6.21 -12.51
C THR A 555 -16.07 6.42 -13.09
N ALA A 556 -15.12 5.51 -12.87
CA ALA A 556 -13.80 5.51 -13.50
C ALA A 556 -13.52 4.19 -14.23
N ASN A 557 -12.93 4.31 -15.41
CA ASN A 557 -12.18 3.22 -16.03
C ASN A 557 -10.85 3.07 -15.28
N LEU A 558 -10.53 1.87 -14.82
CA LEU A 558 -9.29 1.55 -14.10
C LEU A 558 -8.25 0.87 -15.00
N THR A 559 -8.53 0.77 -16.30
CA THR A 559 -7.68 0.07 -17.28
C THR A 559 -7.08 1.05 -18.30
N PRO A 560 -5.96 0.67 -18.94
CA PRO A 560 -5.42 1.40 -20.08
C PRO A 560 -6.24 1.19 -21.37
N ASP A 561 -7.27 0.34 -21.34
CA ASP A 561 -8.05 -0.06 -22.49
C ASP A 561 -9.35 0.75 -22.62
N GLY A 562 -9.98 0.68 -23.81
CA GLY A 562 -11.24 1.35 -24.10
C GLY A 562 -11.10 2.80 -24.58
N PRO A 563 -12.23 3.52 -24.78
CA PRO A 563 -12.23 4.84 -25.42
C PRO A 563 -11.64 5.96 -24.54
N HIS A 564 -11.66 5.77 -23.22
CA HIS A 564 -11.12 6.72 -22.25
C HIS A 564 -10.28 5.97 -21.19
N PRO A 565 -9.03 5.61 -21.52
CA PRO A 565 -8.09 4.98 -20.58
C PRO A 565 -7.95 5.83 -19.32
N PHE A 566 -8.12 5.21 -18.14
CA PHE A 566 -8.13 5.91 -16.84
C PHE A 566 -9.10 7.09 -16.74
N GLY A 567 -10.06 7.21 -17.66
CA GLY A 567 -11.04 8.28 -17.68
C GLY A 567 -12.08 8.11 -16.58
N TRP A 568 -12.57 9.23 -16.05
CA TRP A 568 -13.67 9.24 -15.09
C TRP A 568 -14.72 10.28 -15.47
N GLN A 569 -15.90 10.16 -14.88
CA GLN A 569 -17.01 11.08 -15.11
C GLN A 569 -17.91 11.17 -13.88
N SER A 570 -18.60 12.31 -13.77
CA SER A 570 -19.71 12.53 -12.84
C SER A 570 -20.98 12.76 -13.65
N ARG A 571 -22.06 12.04 -13.32
CA ARG A 571 -23.37 12.17 -13.97
C ARG A 571 -24.48 12.13 -12.92
N PRO A 572 -25.70 12.63 -13.21
CA PRO A 572 -26.88 12.26 -12.42
C PRO A 572 -27.04 10.73 -12.41
N PRO A 573 -27.56 10.12 -11.33
CA PRO A 573 -27.78 8.69 -11.28
C PRO A 573 -28.76 8.31 -12.40
N SER A 574 -28.45 7.23 -13.10
CA SER A 574 -29.42 6.68 -14.05
C SER A 574 -30.66 6.25 -13.27
N PRO A 575 -31.89 6.56 -13.73
CA PRO A 575 -33.08 5.99 -13.12
C PRO A 575 -32.92 4.46 -13.17
N MET A 576 -32.97 3.82 -12.00
CA MET A 576 -32.80 2.36 -11.90
C MET A 576 -33.74 1.67 -12.90
N ALA A 577 -33.15 0.82 -13.75
CA ALA A 577 -33.90 -0.16 -14.53
C ALA A 577 -34.21 -1.38 -13.68
#